data_AF-A0A2K6TMI1-F1
#
_entry.id   AF-A0A2K6TMI1-F1
#
_cell.length_a   1.000
_cell.length_b   1.000
_cell.length_c   1.000
_cell.angle_alpha   90.00
_cell.angle_beta   90.00
_cell.angle_gamma   90.00
#
_symmetry.space_group_name_H-M   'P 1'
#
loop_
_entity.id
_entity.type
_entity.pdbx_description
1 polymer ?
#
loop_
_entity_poly.entity_id
_entity_poly.type
_entity_poly.pdbx_seq_one_letter_code
_entity_poly.pdbx_strand_id
1 'polypeptide(L)' 'GPAPEQRVEIVARDLRMKDKFLKHLTGPLYFSPKCSKHFHRLYHNTRDCTIPAYYKRCARLLTRLAVSPVCMEDK' A
#
# COMPACT_ATOMS: atom_id res chain seq x y z
N GLY A 1 -10.46 -8.13 26.60
CA GLY A 1 -9.98 -7.70 25.27
C GLY A 1 -8.49 -7.39 25.33
N PRO A 2 -7.73 -7.44 24.22
CA PRO A 2 -6.28 -7.25 24.26
C PRO A 2 -5.91 -5.82 24.68
N ALA A 3 -4.85 -5.70 25.48
CA ALA A 3 -4.29 -4.43 25.95
C ALA A 3 -3.84 -3.55 24.76
N PRO A 4 -3.88 -2.21 24.89
CA PRO A 4 -3.49 -1.29 23.82
C PRO A 4 -2.07 -1.56 23.28
N GLU A 5 -1.14 -1.96 24.16
CA GLU A 5 0.24 -2.31 23.79
C GLU A 5 0.31 -3.48 22.80
N GLN A 6 -0.42 -4.56 23.07
CA GLN A 6 -0.50 -5.72 22.18
C GLN A 6 -1.18 -5.39 20.85
N ARG A 7 -2.16 -4.47 20.84
CA ARG A 7 -2.80 -4.03 19.59
C ARG A 7 -1.82 -3.28 18.68
N VAL A 8 -0.96 -2.43 19.25
CA VAL A 8 0.06 -1.71 18.48
C VAL A 8 1.07 -2.69 17.88
N GLU A 9 1.51 -3.69 18.63
CA GLU A 9 2.44 -4.71 18.12
C GLU A 9 1.84 -5.55 17.00
N ILE A 10 0.59 -5.99 17.14
CA ILE A 10 -0.12 -6.76 16.11
C ILE A 10 -0.28 -5.94 14.83
N VAL A 11 -0.70 -4.67 14.95
CA VAL A 11 -0.84 -3.77 13.80
C VAL A 11 0.50 -3.47 13.15
N ALA A 12 1.55 -3.20 13.93
CA ALA A 12 2.89 -2.95 13.40
C ALA A 12 3.46 -4.19 12.68
N ARG A 13 3.19 -5.40 13.18
CA ARG A 13 3.58 -6.64 12.51
C ARG A 13 2.83 -6.84 11.20
N ASP A 14 1.53 -6.58 11.17
CA ASP A 14 0.71 -6.68 9.96
C ASP A 14 1.14 -5.66 8.88
N LEU A 15 1.41 -4.41 9.29
CA LEU A 15 1.91 -3.37 8.39
C LEU A 15 3.29 -3.71 7.78
N ARG A 16 4.20 -4.30 8.58
CA ARG A 16 5.51 -4.76 8.08
C ARG A 16 5.36 -5.92 7.09
N MET A 17 4.39 -6.81 7.29
CA MET A 17 4.11 -7.89 6.34
C MET A 17 3.46 -7.36 5.07
N LYS A 18 2.55 -6.39 5.17
CA LYS A 18 1.94 -5.69 4.04
C LYS A 18 3.00 -5.09 3.12
N ASP A 19 3.90 -4.28 3.68
CA ASP A 19 4.93 -3.58 2.90
C ASP A 19 5.82 -4.57 2.14
N LYS A 20 6.30 -5.62 2.81
CA LYS A 20 7.11 -6.68 2.19
C LYS A 20 6.35 -7.43 1.10
N PHE A 21 5.10 -7.81 1.37
CA PHE A 21 4.28 -8.56 0.42
C PHE A 21 3.97 -7.73 -0.83
N LEU A 22 3.57 -6.48 -0.66
CA LEU A 22 3.28 -5.59 -1.79
C LEU A 22 4.54 -5.31 -2.60
N LYS A 23 5.67 -4.98 -1.97
CA LYS A 23 6.95 -4.79 -2.68
C LYS A 23 7.41 -6.03 -3.44
N HIS A 24 7.19 -7.23 -2.90
CA HIS A 24 7.52 -8.47 -3.61
C HIS A 24 6.66 -8.66 -4.87
N LEU A 25 5.37 -8.31 -4.82
CA LEU A 25 4.47 -8.45 -5.97
C LEU A 25 4.63 -7.35 -7.01
N THR A 26 4.86 -6.11 -6.58
CA THR A 26 4.89 -4.94 -7.47
C THR A 26 6.29 -4.56 -7.90
N GLY A 27 7.33 -5.06 -7.22
CA GLY A 27 8.66 -4.49 -7.29
C GLY A 27 8.72 -3.09 -6.66
N PRO A 28 9.84 -2.37 -6.82
CA PRO A 28 9.94 -0.98 -6.41
C PRO A 28 8.99 -0.10 -7.25
N LEU A 29 8.03 0.54 -6.58
CA LEU A 29 7.15 1.52 -7.20
C LEU A 29 7.63 2.93 -6.85
N TYR A 30 7.74 3.76 -7.88
CA TYR A 30 8.07 5.19 -7.74
C TYR A 30 6.86 6.00 -8.19
N PHE A 31 6.48 6.98 -7.40
CA PHE A 31 5.34 7.86 -7.70
C PHE A 31 5.82 9.31 -7.71
N SER A 32 5.40 10.07 -8.71
CA SER A 32 5.58 11.52 -8.73
C SER A 32 4.87 12.18 -7.54
N PRO A 33 5.26 13.39 -7.13
CA PRO A 33 4.63 14.11 -6.03
C PRO A 33 3.10 14.24 -6.19
N LYS A 34 2.63 14.46 -7.43
CA LYS A 34 1.21 14.51 -7.79
C LYS A 34 0.47 13.21 -7.41
N CYS A 35 1.09 12.06 -7.65
CA CYS A 35 0.47 10.76 -7.38
C CYS A 35 0.81 10.18 -6.00
N SER A 36 1.80 10.72 -5.29
CA SER A 36 2.16 10.28 -3.93
C SER A 36 0.99 10.42 -2.95
N LYS A 37 0.19 11.49 -3.08
CA LYS A 37 -1.05 11.66 -2.30
C LYS A 37 -2.08 10.56 -2.59
N HIS A 38 -2.24 10.20 -3.86
CA HIS A 38 -3.16 9.12 -4.28
C HIS A 38 -2.68 7.76 -3.79
N PHE A 39 -1.38 7.49 -3.90
CA PHE A 39 -0.73 6.31 -3.36
C PHE A 39 -1.00 6.17 -1.87
N HIS A 40 -0.73 7.23 -1.08
CA HIS A 40 -0.91 7.21 0.37
C HIS A 40 -2.36 6.91 0.76
N ARG A 41 -3.32 7.53 0.07
CA ARG A 41 -4.75 7.28 0.29
C ARG A 41 -5.14 5.83 -0.05
N LEU A 42 -4.66 5.30 -1.16
CA LEU A 42 -4.91 3.91 -1.54
C LEU A 42 -4.32 2.94 -0.52
N TYR A 43 -3.03 3.11 -0.22
CA TYR A 43 -2.25 2.19 0.61
C TYR A 43 -2.72 2.13 2.08
N HIS A 44 -3.19 3.24 2.64
CA HIS A 44 -3.58 3.33 4.05
C HIS A 44 -5.09 3.28 4.30
N ASN A 45 -5.92 3.75 3.36
CA ASN A 45 -7.35 3.95 3.62
C ASN A 45 -8.28 3.07 2.78
N THR A 46 -7.75 2.34 1.80
CA THR A 46 -8.58 1.47 0.94
C THR A 46 -8.63 0.06 1.49
N ARG A 47 -9.83 -0.52 1.54
CA ARG A 47 -10.08 -1.88 2.06
C ARG A 47 -9.18 -2.94 1.42
N ASP A 48 -8.91 -2.82 0.12
CA ASP A 48 -8.01 -3.73 -0.60
C ASP A 48 -6.57 -3.71 -0.03
N CYS A 49 -6.15 -2.57 0.53
CA CYS A 49 -4.82 -2.33 1.08
C CYS A 49 -4.76 -2.36 2.62
N THR A 50 -5.89 -2.51 3.32
CA THR A 50 -5.94 -2.63 4.79
C THR A 50 -6.30 -4.03 5.28
N ILE A 51 -6.90 -4.88 4.44
CA ILE A 51 -7.24 -6.26 4.78
C ILE A 51 -6.28 -7.23 4.08
N PRO A 52 -5.52 -8.07 4.82
CA PRO A 52 -4.51 -8.97 4.25
C PRO A 52 -4.99 -9.87 3.12
N ALA A 53 -6.23 -10.38 3.21
CA ALA A 53 -6.84 -11.22 2.18
C ALA A 53 -6.95 -10.53 0.81
N TYR A 54 -6.90 -9.19 0.75
CA TYR A 54 -7.07 -8.41 -0.48
C TYR A 54 -5.79 -7.76 -0.99
N TYR A 55 -4.63 -8.01 -0.36
CA TYR A 55 -3.36 -7.36 -0.77
C TYR A 55 -2.97 -7.63 -2.21
N LYS A 56 -3.34 -8.78 -2.80
CA LYS A 56 -3.15 -9.03 -4.25
C LYS A 56 -3.91 -8.02 -5.11
N ARG A 57 -5.10 -7.58 -4.67
CA ARG A 57 -5.87 -6.55 -5.36
C ARG A 57 -5.25 -5.18 -5.14
N CYS A 58 -4.79 -4.87 -3.93
CA CYS A 58 -4.01 -3.66 -3.66
C CYS A 58 -2.79 -3.55 -4.57
N ALA A 59 -1.97 -4.61 -4.68
CA ALA A 59 -0.80 -4.63 -5.55
C ALA A 59 -1.16 -4.21 -7.00
N ARG A 60 -2.26 -4.75 -7.55
CA ARG A 60 -2.75 -4.37 -8.89
C ARG A 60 -3.16 -2.90 -8.98
N LEU A 61 -3.79 -2.35 -7.95
CA LEU A 61 -4.15 -0.93 -7.89
C LEU A 61 -2.91 -0.03 -7.86
N LEU A 62 -1.92 -0.39 -7.03
CA LEU A 62 -0.67 0.35 -6.88
C LEU A 62 0.16 0.32 -8.17
N THR A 63 0.28 -0.84 -8.81
CA THR A 63 0.95 -0.97 -10.11
C THR A 63 0.26 -0.13 -11.19
N ARG A 64 -1.09 -0.18 -11.27
CA ARG A 64 -1.85 0.65 -12.23
C ARG A 64 -1.64 2.14 -11.99
N LEU A 65 -1.61 2.56 -10.73
CA LEU A 65 -1.31 3.95 -10.38
C LEU A 65 0.10 4.32 -10.84
N ALA A 66 1.09 3.45 -10.62
CA ALA A 66 2.49 3.74 -10.97
C ALA A 66 2.72 3.84 -12.49
N VAL A 67 1.99 3.08 -13.30
CA VAL A 67 2.07 3.14 -14.77
C VAL A 67 1.02 4.04 -15.41
N SER A 68 0.20 4.72 -14.61
CA SER A 68 -0.81 5.64 -15.12
C SER A 68 -0.13 6.82 -15.82
N PRO A 69 -0.59 7.25 -17.01
CA PRO A 69 -0.04 8.42 -17.71
C PRO A 69 -0.03 9.65 -16.79
N VAL A 70 -1.10 9.89 -16.04
CA VAL A 70 -1.20 11.00 -15.06
C VAL A 70 -0.07 11.00 -14.01
N CYS A 71 0.48 9.83 -13.69
CA CYS A 71 1.57 9.69 -12.72
C CYS A 71 2.96 9.64 -13.37
N MET A 72 3.04 9.25 -14.65
CA MET A 72 4.26 9.18 -15.45
C MET A 72 4.59 10.51 -16.16
N GLU A 73 3.60 11.36 -16.42
CA GLU A 73 3.71 12.62 -17.17
C GLU A 73 4.55 13.71 -16.48
N ASP A 74 5.06 13.46 -15.26
CA ASP A 74 5.90 14.36 -14.48
C ASP A 74 7.28 13.75 -14.18
N LYS A 75 7.77 12.87 -15.06
CA LYS A 75 9.09 12.21 -14.94
C LYS A 75 10.17 12.92 -15.76
#